data_AF-A0A7G9Z663-F1
#
_entry.id   AF-A0A7G9Z663-F1
#
_cell.length_a   1.000
_cell.length_b   1.000
_cell.length_c   1.000
_cell.angle_alpha   90.00
_cell.angle_beta   90.00
_cell.angle_gamma   90.00
#
_symmetry.space_group_name_H-M   'P 1'
#
loop_
_entity.id
_entity.type
_entity.pdbx_description
1 polymer ?
#
loop_
_entity_poly.entity_id
_entity_poly.type
_entity_poly.pdbx_seq_one_letter_code
_entity_poly.pdbx_strand_id
1 'polypeptide(L)' 'MNKKLLIFKRKKAKELHEKGWSNRKIACHILASKNSVGKWVQMDESEISTDSRGWEKGKSRNTRLKQNRKL' A
#
# COMPACT_ATOMS: atom_id res chain seq x y z
N MET A 1 -1.14 -9.01 -1.10
CA MET A 1 -0.31 -8.50 -2.23
C MET A 1 1.12 -8.38 -1.75
N ASN A 2 2.10 -8.84 -2.53
CA ASN A 2 3.51 -8.67 -2.18
C ASN A 2 3.85 -7.16 -2.13
N LYS A 3 4.41 -6.67 -1.01
CA LYS A 3 4.73 -5.25 -0.79
C LYS A 3 5.63 -4.68 -1.88
N LYS A 4 6.64 -5.45 -2.32
CA LYS A 4 7.56 -5.04 -3.40
C LYS A 4 6.82 -4.83 -4.72
N LEU A 5 5.91 -5.75 -5.05
CA LEU A 5 5.10 -5.67 -6.28
C LEU A 5 4.16 -4.46 -6.26
N LEU A 6 3.61 -4.11 -5.10
CA LEU A 6 2.76 -2.92 -4.98
C LEU A 6 3.55 -1.64 -5.22
N ILE A 7 4.69 -1.47 -4.57
CA ILE A 7 5.55 -0.30 -4.74
C ILE A 7 5.93 -0.15 -6.21
N PHE A 8 6.29 -1.26 -6.87
CA PHE A 8 6.56 -1.27 -8.31
C PHE A 8 5.37 -0.76 -9.13
N LYS A 9 4.16 -1.26 -8.87
CA LYS A 9 2.95 -0.80 -9.58
C LYS A 9 2.64 0.68 -9.34
N ARG A 10 2.83 1.18 -8.11
CA ARG A 10 2.64 2.61 -7.78
C ARG A 10 3.60 3.49 -8.56
N LYS A 11 4.90 3.17 -8.53
CA LYS A 11 5.94 3.89 -9.30
C LYS A 11 5.63 3.88 -10.79
N LYS A 12 5.27 2.70 -11.33
CA LYS A 12 4.94 2.57 -12.75
C LYS A 12 3.69 3.35 -13.16
N ALA A 13 2.69 3.43 -12.29
CA ALA A 13 1.50 4.23 -12.53
C ALA A 13 1.83 5.72 -12.67
N LYS A 14 2.67 6.25 -11.78
CA LYS A 14 3.10 7.67 -11.81
C LYS A 14 3.92 7.99 -13.05
N GLU A 15 4.90 7.15 -13.39
CA GLU A 15 5.70 7.28 -14.62
C GLU A 15 4.84 7.32 -15.88
N LEU A 16 3.83 6.44 -15.99
CA LEU A 16 2.95 6.39 -17.16
C LEU A 16 1.97 7.58 -17.21
N HIS A 17 1.54 8.06 -16.05
CA HIS A 17 0.68 9.25 -15.96
C HIS A 17 1.41 10.52 -16.37
N GLU A 18 2.67 10.68 -15.98
CA GLU A 18 3.56 11.76 -16.44
C GLU A 18 3.79 11.71 -17.96
N LYS A 19 3.76 10.52 -18.56
CA LYS A 19 3.76 10.30 -20.02
C LYS A 19 2.41 10.56 -20.69
N GLY A 20 1.41 11.08 -19.97
CA GLY A 20 0.09 11.45 -20.48
C GLY A 20 -0.88 10.29 -20.66
N TRP A 21 -0.62 9.11 -20.07
CA TRP A 21 -1.55 7.99 -20.18
C TRP A 21 -2.77 8.19 -19.28
N SER A 22 -3.95 7.81 -19.78
CA SER A 22 -5.17 7.84 -18.95
C SER A 22 -5.15 6.77 -17.86
N ASN A 23 -5.77 7.06 -16.71
CA ASN A 23 -5.87 6.12 -15.58
C ASN A 23 -6.46 4.77 -15.98
N ARG A 24 -7.38 4.74 -16.96
CA ARG A 24 -7.96 3.48 -17.47
C ARG A 24 -6.93 2.66 -18.25
N LYS A 25 -6.14 3.30 -19.11
CA LYS A 25 -5.08 2.63 -19.88
C LYS A 25 -4.00 2.07 -18.96
N ILE A 26 -3.59 2.86 -17.95
CA ILE A 26 -2.63 2.44 -16.93
C ILE A 26 -3.16 1.24 -16.14
N ALA A 27 -4.42 1.30 -15.68
CA ALA A 27 -5.06 0.22 -14.92
C ALA A 27 -5.01 -1.13 -15.64
N CYS A 28 -5.33 -1.14 -16.93
CA CYS A 28 -5.21 -2.33 -17.77
C CYS A 28 -3.75 -2.80 -17.91
N HIS A 29 -2.81 -1.87 -18.09
CA HIS A 29 -1.40 -2.20 -18.30
C HIS A 29 -0.71 -2.79 -17.06
N ILE A 30 -0.97 -2.25 -15.87
CA ILE A 30 -0.33 -2.71 -14.61
C ILE A 30 -1.20 -3.69 -13.81
N LEU A 31 -2.34 -4.12 -14.37
CA LEU A 31 -3.31 -5.03 -13.75
C LEU A 31 -3.72 -4.52 -12.35
N ALA A 32 -4.31 -3.32 -12.31
CA ALA A 32 -4.82 -2.67 -11.11
C ALA A 32 -6.18 -2.04 -11.40
N SER A 33 -6.92 -1.66 -10.36
CA SER A 33 -8.18 -0.92 -10.55
C SER A 33 -7.90 0.54 -10.96
N LYS A 34 -8.78 1.13 -11.77
CA LYS A 34 -8.73 2.56 -12.13
C LYS A 34 -8.68 3.46 -10.89
N ASN A 35 -9.43 3.11 -9.84
CA ASN A 35 -9.49 3.88 -8.60
C ASN A 35 -8.15 3.82 -7.83
N SER A 36 -7.51 2.65 -7.80
CA SER A 36 -6.17 2.51 -7.21
C SER A 36 -5.15 3.36 -7.96
N VAL A 37 -5.17 3.30 -9.29
CA VAL A 37 -4.29 4.13 -10.14
C VAL A 37 -4.48 5.60 -9.84
N GLY A 38 -5.73 6.08 -9.83
CA GLY A 38 -6.06 7.49 -9.55
C GLY A 38 -5.50 7.97 -8.20
N LYS A 39 -5.55 7.12 -7.17
CA LYS A 39 -4.91 7.43 -5.89
C LYS A 39 -3.39 7.47 -6.00
N TRP A 40 -2.78 6.48 -6.65
CA TRP A 40 -1.31 6.37 -6.73
C TRP A 40 -0.65 7.50 -7.51
N VAL A 41 -1.27 8.01 -8.57
CA VAL A 41 -0.72 9.14 -9.34
C VAL A 41 -0.76 10.47 -8.58
N GLN A 42 -1.63 10.57 -7.57
CA GLN A 42 -1.73 11.72 -6.67
C GLN A 42 -0.89 11.58 -5.40
N MET A 43 -0.27 10.41 -5.16
CA MET A 43 0.55 10.18 -3.97
C MET A 43 1.91 10.87 -4.08
N ASP A 44 2.39 11.35 -2.94
CA ASP A 44 3.76 11.82 -2.78
C ASP A 44 4.78 10.70 -2.94
N GLU A 45 5.99 11.07 -3.38
CA GLU A 45 7.06 10.12 -3.67
C GLU A 45 7.48 9.31 -2.42
N SER A 46 7.42 9.95 -1.25
CA SER A 46 7.69 9.33 0.05
C SER A 46 6.70 8.20 0.37
N GLU A 47 5.41 8.39 0.06
CA GLU A 47 4.36 7.40 0.31
C GLU A 47 4.34 6.27 -0.73
N ILE A 48 4.81 6.54 -1.95
CA ILE A 48 4.90 5.53 -3.02
C ILE A 48 5.87 4.42 -2.62
N SER A 49 6.98 4.79 -1.98
CA SER A 49 8.05 3.87 -1.58
C SER A 49 7.74 3.04 -0.33
N THR A 50 6.68 3.40 0.41
CA THR A 50 6.36 2.77 1.70
C THR A 50 4.99 2.07 1.65
N ASP A 51 4.91 0.88 2.26
CA ASP A 51 3.64 0.19 2.52
C ASP A 51 3.52 -0.12 4.01
N SER A 52 2.97 0.87 4.74
CA SER A 52 2.67 0.82 6.18
C SER A 52 1.39 0.03 6.49
N ARG A 53 0.72 -0.56 5.49
CA ARG A 53 -0.46 -1.38 5.72
C ARG A 53 -0.08 -2.72 6.34
N GLY A 54 -0.95 -3.18 7.24
CA GLY A 54 -0.80 -4.41 8.01
C GLY A 54 -0.28 -4.12 9.42
N TRP A 55 -0.84 -4.81 10.40
CA TRP A 55 -0.25 -4.88 11.73
C TRP A 55 1.06 -5.64 11.64
N GLU A 56 2.07 -5.27 12.43
CA GLU A 56 3.20 -6.17 12.68
C GLU A 56 2.64 -7.53 13.09
N LYS A 57 2.95 -8.55 12.28
CA LYS A 57 2.54 -9.92 12.56
C LYS A 57 3.29 -10.36 13.82
N GLY A 58 2.64 -10.30 14.98
CA GLY A 58 3.27 -10.64 16.26
C GLY A 58 2.57 -10.12 17.51
N LYS A 59 1.78 -9.04 17.44
CA LYS A 59 0.98 -8.61 18.60
C LYS A 59 -0.37 -9.34 18.60
N SER A 60 -0.40 -10.53 19.21
CA SER A 60 -1.66 -11.16 19.54
C SER A 60 -2.46 -10.22 20.45
N ARG A 61 -3.78 -10.18 20.28
CA ARG A 61 -4.70 -9.45 21.15
C ARG A 61 -4.87 -10.16 22.51
N ASN A 62 -3.77 -10.62 23.14
CA ASN A 62 -3.82 -11.11 24.51
C ASN A 62 -3.97 -9.94 25.46
N THR A 63 -5.22 -9.51 25.54
CA THR A 63 -5.85 -8.89 26.68
C THR A 63 -5.38 -9.60 27.97
N ARG A 64 -4.61 -8.86 28.77
CA ARG A 64 -4.71 -8.85 30.23
C ARG A 64 -4.72 -10.24 30.89
N LEU A 65 -3.56 -10.90 31.00
CA LEU A 65 -3.31 -11.77 32.16
C LEU A 65 -3.10 -10.85 33.38
N LYS A 66 -4.24 -10.54 34.02
CA LYS A 66 -4.47 -10.39 35.48
C LYS A 66 -3.16 -10.23 36.30
N GLN A 67 -2.83 -9.05 36.82
CA GLN A 67 -3.22 -8.70 38.20
C GLN A 67 -3.53 -9.94 39.07
N ASN A 68 -2.51 -10.44 39.77
CA ASN A 68 -2.50 -11.33 40.96
C ASN A 68 -1.22 -12.19 40.86
N ARG A 69 -0.13 -11.86 41.55
CA ARG A 69 0.00 -12.10 42.99
C ARG A 69 0.80 -10.97 43.66
N LYS A 70 0.12 -10.29 44.59
CA LYS A 70 0.72 -9.78 45.82
C LYS A 70 1.07 -10.97 46.72
N LEU A 71 2.11 -10.76 47.52
CA LEU A 71 2.70 -11.60 48.59
C LEU A 71 3.60 -12.73 48.09
#